data_AF-A0A6A3ZMS0-F1
#
_entry.id   AF-A0A6A3ZMS0-F1
#
_cell.length_a   1.000
_cell.length_b   1.000
_cell.length_c   1.000
_cell.angle_alpha   90.00
_cell.angle_beta   90.00
_cell.angle_gamma   90.00
#
_symmetry.space_group_name_H-M   'P 1'
#
loop_
_entity.id
_entity.type
_entity.pdbx_description
1 polymer ?
#
loop_
_entity_poly.entity_id
_entity_poly.type
_entity_poly.pdbx_seq_one_letter_code
_entity_poly.pdbx_strand_id
1 'polypeptide(L)'
;MEFQECFSLLATRPAHAHEHCEDEQHAEHKLQDAKKEENPDAQETGEPENLALLSARELVQTFHRLQETRVQIYTEFRQGFQVHQKTEQFPGFCSGITERFSAVSEQVNCVEKLLRDEKQQVAIAQLLRKVQLEEKEKLLLTSAVLIEKMRLSDATKQPEPDESTIAFLERSVQTLTAKHTDCVVRINEVLEDLRAESADLEDA
;
A
#
# COMPACT_ATOMS: atom_id res chain seq x y z
N MET A 1 -22.45 -0.96 2.44
CA MET A 1 -21.36 -1.02 1.45
C MET A 1 -20.88 -2.44 1.45
N GLU A 2 -21.17 -3.18 0.38
CA GLU A 2 -20.88 -4.60 0.24
C GLU A 2 -19.39 -4.77 -0.04
N PHE A 3 -18.72 -5.79 0.54
CA PHE A 3 -17.27 -6.00 0.38
C PHE A 3 -16.83 -6.08 -1.10
N GLN A 4 -17.72 -6.55 -1.98
CA GLN A 4 -17.53 -6.56 -3.43
C GLN A 4 -17.26 -5.16 -3.99
N GLU A 5 -17.84 -4.11 -3.40
CA GLU A 5 -17.61 -2.71 -3.76
C GLU A 5 -16.21 -2.26 -3.34
N CYS A 6 -15.74 -2.61 -2.14
CA CYS A 6 -14.38 -2.32 -1.69
C CYS A 6 -13.33 -3.08 -2.51
N PHE A 7 -13.55 -4.36 -2.79
CA PHE A 7 -12.70 -5.15 -3.67
C PHE A 7 -12.66 -4.56 -5.10
N SER A 8 -13.82 -4.15 -5.62
CA SER A 8 -13.91 -3.50 -6.92
C SER A 8 -13.17 -2.16 -6.91
N LEU A 9 -13.28 -1.34 -5.87
CA LEU A 9 -12.55 -0.07 -5.71
C LEU A 9 -11.02 -0.27 -5.69
N LEU A 10 -10.54 -1.33 -5.04
CA LEU A 10 -9.12 -1.69 -5.04
C LEU A 10 -8.65 -2.18 -6.42
N ALA A 11 -9.50 -2.93 -7.13
CA ALA A 11 -9.21 -3.47 -8.45
C ALA A 11 -9.31 -2.41 -9.58
N THR A 12 -10.24 -1.45 -9.47
CA THR A 12 -10.52 -0.40 -10.46
C THR A 12 -9.61 0.81 -10.34
N ARG A 13 -8.71 0.85 -9.35
CA ARG A 13 -7.70 1.92 -9.25
C ARG A 13 -6.97 2.08 -10.60
N PRO A 14 -7.15 3.23 -11.30
CA PRO A 14 -6.59 3.42 -12.64
C PRO A 14 -5.08 3.26 -12.60
N ALA A 15 -4.50 2.63 -13.62
CA ALA A 15 -3.05 2.60 -13.81
C ALA A 15 -2.49 4.01 -14.09
N HIS A 16 -3.35 4.96 -14.48
CA HIS A 16 -3.02 6.32 -14.87
C HIS A 16 -4.21 7.23 -14.53
N ALA A 17 -4.08 8.05 -13.49
CA ALA A 17 -4.90 9.25 -13.34
C ALA A 17 -4.06 10.45 -13.78
N HIS A 18 -3.68 10.46 -15.05
CA HIS A 18 -3.22 11.64 -15.77
C HIS A 18 -3.51 11.42 -17.25
N GLU A 19 -4.72 11.81 -17.67
CA GLU A 19 -4.91 12.36 -19.00
C GLU A 19 -5.51 13.76 -18.79
N HIS A 20 -4.75 14.76 -19.27
CA HIS A 20 -5.10 16.17 -19.46
C HIS A 20 -5.39 17.04 -18.22
N CYS A 21 -4.45 17.94 -17.93
CA CYS A 21 -4.75 19.37 -17.96
C CYS A 21 -3.43 20.15 -18.09
N GLU A 22 -3.06 20.50 -19.33
CA GLU A 22 -2.26 21.69 -19.59
C GLU A 22 -3.21 22.89 -19.67
N ASP A 23 -2.69 24.04 -19.27
CA ASP A 23 -3.20 25.42 -19.45
C ASP A 23 -4.12 26.04 -18.38
N GLU A 24 -3.44 26.86 -17.56
CA GLU A 24 -3.65 28.31 -17.44
C GLU A 24 -4.30 28.94 -16.18
N GLN A 25 -3.51 29.89 -15.63
CA GLN A 25 -3.86 31.17 -14.98
C GLN A 25 -4.00 31.26 -13.44
N HIS A 26 -2.95 31.89 -12.87
CA HIS A 26 -2.95 32.97 -11.86
C HIS A 26 -4.22 33.25 -11.04
N ALA A 27 -4.10 33.20 -9.70
CA ALA A 27 -4.64 34.24 -8.80
C ALA A 27 -4.02 34.15 -7.39
N GLU A 28 -3.82 35.31 -6.79
CA GLU A 28 -3.07 35.60 -5.57
C GLU A 28 -3.86 35.40 -4.26
N HIS A 29 -3.08 35.30 -3.16
CA HIS A 29 -3.34 35.79 -1.78
C HIS A 29 -4.69 35.52 -1.07
N LYS A 30 -4.60 34.85 0.09
CA LYS A 30 -4.89 35.48 1.41
C LYS A 30 -4.57 34.57 2.61
N LEU A 31 -3.71 35.09 3.50
CA LEU A 31 -3.60 34.70 4.91
C LEU A 31 -4.94 34.89 5.63
N GLN A 32 -5.22 34.05 6.64
CA GLN A 32 -5.65 34.51 7.96
C GLN A 32 -5.48 33.45 9.05
N ASP A 33 -4.89 33.91 10.15
CA ASP A 33 -4.67 33.27 11.45
C ASP A 33 -5.92 32.67 12.11
N ALA A 34 -5.74 31.56 12.84
CA ALA A 34 -6.32 31.41 14.19
C ALA A 34 -5.76 30.20 14.97
N LYS A 35 -5.10 30.56 16.08
CA LYS A 35 -5.14 29.94 17.43
C LYS A 35 -4.44 28.60 17.68
N LYS A 36 -3.30 28.78 18.36
CA LYS A 36 -2.52 27.86 19.18
C LYS A 36 -3.30 27.48 20.46
N GLU A 37 -3.58 26.19 20.66
CA GLU A 37 -3.78 25.60 21.98
C GLU A 37 -2.75 24.49 22.17
N GLU A 38 -1.95 24.62 23.22
CA GLU A 38 -0.83 23.76 23.57
C GLU A 38 -1.33 22.53 24.33
N ASN A 39 -0.93 21.35 23.89
CA ASN A 39 -1.03 20.10 24.66
C ASN A 39 0.36 19.42 24.60
N PRO A 40 1.03 19.15 25.73
CA PRO A 40 2.41 18.66 25.71
C PRO A 40 2.44 17.16 25.97
N ASP A 41 2.28 16.33 24.92
CA ASP A 41 2.97 15.03 24.87
C ASP A 41 2.89 14.39 23.47
N ALA A 42 4.06 14.03 22.94
CA ALA A 42 4.33 13.03 21.90
C ALA A 42 3.57 13.06 20.55
N GLN A 43 4.17 13.67 19.53
CA GLN A 43 4.93 12.96 18.49
C GLN A 43 5.45 13.97 17.46
N GLU A 44 6.69 13.78 17.03
CA GLU A 44 7.37 14.56 16.00
C GLU A 44 6.54 14.59 14.70
N THR A 45 5.68 15.58 14.56
CA THR A 45 5.20 16.03 13.25
C THR A 45 6.34 16.82 12.64
N GLY A 46 7.30 16.09 12.06
CA GLY A 46 8.20 16.66 11.08
C GLY A 46 7.37 17.37 10.02
N GLU A 47 7.77 18.59 9.68
CA GLU A 47 7.23 19.31 8.52
C GLU A 47 7.19 18.36 7.31
N PRO A 48 6.23 18.50 6.38
CA PRO A 48 6.21 17.68 5.18
C PRO A 48 7.56 17.80 4.48
N GLU A 49 8.36 16.74 4.61
CA GLU A 49 9.71 16.67 4.06
C GLU A 49 9.56 16.91 2.56
N ASN A 50 10.09 18.03 2.07
CA ASN A 50 9.92 18.38 0.67
C ASN A 50 10.78 17.43 -0.16
N LEU A 51 10.16 16.33 -0.62
CA LEU A 51 10.81 15.24 -1.33
C LEU A 51 11.64 15.72 -2.53
N ALA A 52 11.25 16.82 -3.19
CA ALA A 52 11.98 17.37 -4.33
C ALA A 52 13.40 17.85 -3.97
N LEU A 53 13.61 18.30 -2.73
CA LEU A 53 14.90 18.78 -2.26
C LEU A 53 15.86 17.64 -1.88
N LEU A 54 15.35 16.42 -1.69
CA LEU A 54 16.15 15.26 -1.31
C LEU A 54 17.09 14.82 -2.45
N SER A 55 18.26 14.32 -2.10
CA SER A 55 19.16 13.62 -3.01
C SER A 55 18.56 12.30 -3.51
N ALA A 56 19.15 11.71 -4.55
CA ALA A 56 18.74 10.39 -5.02
C ALA A 56 18.85 9.33 -3.92
N ARG A 57 19.91 9.38 -3.12
CA ARG A 57 20.14 8.44 -2.00
C ARG A 57 19.07 8.58 -0.93
N GLU A 58 18.76 9.81 -0.52
CA GLU A 58 17.71 10.09 0.47
C GLU A 58 16.35 9.65 -0.04
N LEU A 59 16.03 9.85 -1.32
CA LEU A 59 14.80 9.34 -1.93
C LEU A 59 14.68 7.82 -1.87
N VAL A 60 15.77 7.07 -2.12
CA VAL A 60 15.78 5.60 -1.96
C VAL A 60 15.61 5.21 -0.48
N GLN A 61 16.23 5.92 0.46
CA GLN A 61 16.02 5.69 1.88
C GLN A 61 14.57 5.95 2.30
N THR A 62 13.96 7.02 1.80
CA THR A 62 12.53 7.32 1.99
C THR A 62 11.65 6.20 1.45
N PHE A 63 11.95 5.66 0.26
CA PHE A 63 11.25 4.50 -0.27
C PHE A 63 11.34 3.28 0.68
N HIS A 64 12.51 2.99 1.26
CA HIS A 64 12.64 1.89 2.22
C HIS A 64 11.79 2.11 3.48
N ARG A 65 11.77 3.32 4.04
CA ARG A 65 10.89 3.67 5.17
C ARG A 65 9.42 3.49 4.82
N LEU A 66 9.01 3.92 3.63
CA LEU A 66 7.64 3.71 3.14
C LEU A 66 7.30 2.23 2.99
N GLN A 67 8.25 1.38 2.60
CA GLN A 67 8.06 -0.07 2.55
C GLN A 67 7.92 -0.68 3.95
N GLU A 68 8.68 -0.21 4.94
CA GLU A 68 8.49 -0.60 6.34
C GLU A 68 7.10 -0.20 6.85
N THR A 69 6.66 1.03 6.57
CA THR A 69 5.29 1.48 6.87
C THR A 69 4.26 0.57 6.20
N ARG A 70 4.46 0.20 4.93
CA ARG A 70 3.55 -0.70 4.21
C ARG A 70 3.47 -2.07 4.88
N VAL A 71 4.58 -2.64 5.35
CA VAL A 71 4.59 -3.91 6.11
C VAL A 71 3.77 -3.81 7.40
N GLN A 72 3.84 -2.66 8.10
CA GLN A 72 3.02 -2.40 9.28
C GLN A 72 1.52 -2.35 8.90
N ILE A 73 1.14 -1.61 7.86
CA ILE A 73 -0.25 -1.53 7.37
C ILE A 73 -0.77 -2.93 7.01
N TYR A 74 0.01 -3.78 6.33
CA TYR A 74 -0.40 -5.17 6.06
C TYR A 74 -0.64 -5.99 7.32
N THR A 75 0.17 -5.78 8.36
CA THR A 75 0.03 -6.47 9.64
C THR A 75 -1.26 -6.06 10.33
N GLU A 76 -1.51 -4.75 10.39
CA GLU A 76 -2.74 -4.19 10.93
C GLU A 76 -3.97 -4.61 10.11
N PHE A 77 -3.85 -4.66 8.78
CA PHE A 77 -4.93 -5.13 7.90
C PHE A 77 -5.34 -6.55 8.27
N ARG A 78 -4.38 -7.49 8.37
CA ARG A 78 -4.68 -8.89 8.70
C ARG A 78 -5.29 -9.03 10.09
N GLN A 79 -4.75 -8.33 11.08
CA GLN A 79 -5.24 -8.39 12.47
C GLN A 79 -6.63 -7.77 12.59
N GLY A 80 -6.80 -6.54 12.07
CA GLY A 80 -8.07 -5.84 12.11
C GLY A 80 -9.16 -6.53 11.29
N PHE A 81 -8.81 -7.18 10.16
CA PHE A 81 -9.77 -8.00 9.42
C PHE A 81 -10.32 -9.11 10.30
N GLN A 82 -9.48 -9.84 11.03
CA GLN A 82 -9.94 -10.92 11.92
C GLN A 82 -10.89 -10.43 13.02
N VAL A 83 -10.64 -9.22 13.55
CA VAL A 83 -11.43 -8.59 14.61
C VAL A 83 -12.75 -8.05 14.07
N HIS A 84 -12.72 -7.34 12.94
CA HIS A 84 -13.87 -6.56 12.47
C HIS A 84 -14.72 -7.26 11.41
N GLN A 85 -14.26 -8.32 10.74
CA GLN A 85 -14.97 -8.99 9.62
C GLN A 85 -16.45 -9.37 9.87
N LYS A 86 -16.87 -9.50 11.14
CA LYS A 86 -18.25 -9.84 11.54
C LYS A 86 -18.95 -8.74 12.33
N THR A 87 -18.40 -7.53 12.34
CA THR A 87 -18.92 -6.40 13.11
C THR A 87 -19.38 -5.28 12.17
N GLU A 88 -20.23 -4.41 12.68
CA GLU A 88 -20.71 -3.22 11.94
C GLU A 88 -19.58 -2.22 11.63
N GLN A 89 -18.43 -2.34 12.30
CA GLN A 89 -17.25 -1.49 12.09
C GLN A 89 -16.45 -1.89 10.84
N PHE A 90 -16.74 -3.05 10.24
CA PHE A 90 -15.96 -3.57 9.12
C PHE A 90 -15.82 -2.60 7.94
N PRO A 91 -16.88 -1.92 7.46
CA PRO A 91 -16.75 -0.96 6.36
C PRO A 91 -15.84 0.21 6.70
N GLY A 92 -15.94 0.75 7.93
CA GLY A 92 -15.10 1.84 8.41
C GLY A 92 -13.62 1.43 8.50
N PHE A 93 -13.37 0.22 9.02
CA PHE A 93 -12.03 -0.37 9.04
C PHE A 93 -11.44 -0.53 7.63
N CYS A 94 -12.22 -1.09 6.68
CA CYS A 94 -11.81 -1.26 5.29
C CYS A 94 -11.52 0.08 4.60
N SER A 95 -12.32 1.11 4.88
CA SER A 95 -12.08 2.47 4.38
C SER A 95 -10.75 3.02 4.90
N GLY A 96 -10.54 2.98 6.23
CA GLY A 96 -9.32 3.51 6.85
C GLY A 96 -8.05 2.77 6.41
N ILE A 97 -8.09 1.45 6.28
CA ILE A 97 -6.92 0.69 5.81
C ILE A 97 -6.63 0.97 4.33
N THR A 98 -7.66 1.15 3.50
CA THR A 98 -7.53 1.49 2.07
C THR A 98 -6.91 2.88 1.91
N GLU A 99 -7.32 3.85 2.72
CA GLU A 99 -6.75 5.19 2.73
C GLU A 99 -5.25 5.17 3.09
N ARG A 100 -4.86 4.37 4.08
CA ARG A 100 -3.44 4.23 4.44
C ARG A 100 -2.59 3.58 3.35
N PHE A 101 -3.09 2.51 2.71
CA PHE A 101 -2.42 1.96 1.54
C PHE A 101 -2.33 2.98 0.40
N SER A 102 -3.37 3.80 0.22
CA SER A 102 -3.42 4.86 -0.79
C SER A 102 -2.35 5.90 -0.57
N ALA A 103 -2.27 6.45 0.64
CA ALA A 103 -1.29 7.47 1.02
C ALA A 103 0.16 6.98 0.85
N VAL A 104 0.47 5.75 1.24
CA VAL A 104 1.82 5.19 1.05
C VAL A 104 2.13 4.98 -0.44
N SER A 105 1.19 4.45 -1.22
CA SER A 105 1.41 4.27 -2.67
C SER A 105 1.60 5.59 -3.40
N GLU A 106 0.87 6.64 -3.02
CA GLU A 106 1.03 7.99 -3.59
C GLU A 106 2.41 8.58 -3.29
N GLN A 107 2.89 8.44 -2.06
CA GLN A 107 4.23 8.87 -1.69
C GLN A 107 5.31 8.11 -2.46
N VAL A 108 5.17 6.79 -2.61
CA VAL A 108 6.13 6.02 -3.42
C VAL A 108 6.08 6.43 -4.89
N ASN A 109 4.91 6.69 -5.47
CA ASN A 109 4.80 7.17 -6.84
C ASN A 109 5.49 8.55 -7.01
N CYS A 110 5.41 9.41 -5.99
CA CYS A 110 6.14 10.68 -5.97
C CYS A 110 7.66 10.45 -5.96
N VAL A 111 8.16 9.58 -5.07
CA VAL A 111 9.59 9.19 -5.02
C VAL A 111 10.06 8.61 -6.35
N GLU A 112 9.30 7.69 -6.93
CA GLU A 112 9.58 7.09 -8.25
C GLU A 112 9.70 8.17 -9.34
N LYS A 113 8.75 9.12 -9.35
CA LYS A 113 8.72 10.23 -10.31
C LYS A 113 9.95 11.13 -10.15
N LEU A 114 10.29 11.53 -8.92
CA LEU A 114 11.45 12.38 -8.64
C LEU A 114 12.77 11.70 -9.05
N LEU A 115 12.92 10.41 -8.73
CA LEU A 115 14.09 9.64 -9.14
C LEU A 115 14.25 9.59 -10.66
N ARG A 116 13.15 9.36 -11.39
CA ARG A 116 13.17 9.30 -12.85
C ARG A 116 13.39 10.66 -13.50
N ASP A 117 12.59 11.65 -13.12
CA ASP A 117 12.43 12.89 -13.88
C ASP A 117 13.44 13.96 -13.43
N GLU A 118 13.74 14.05 -12.13
CA GLU A 118 14.61 15.10 -11.58
C GLU A 118 16.03 14.60 -11.31
N LYS A 119 16.18 13.39 -10.77
CA LYS A 119 17.51 12.83 -10.42
C LYS A 119 18.12 11.96 -11.52
N GLN A 120 17.37 11.73 -12.61
CA GLN A 120 17.79 10.94 -13.77
C GLN A 120 18.22 9.50 -13.43
N GLN A 121 17.75 8.97 -12.30
CA GLN A 121 17.99 7.60 -11.83
C GLN A 121 16.95 6.64 -12.40
N VAL A 122 16.94 6.49 -13.72
CA VAL A 122 15.89 5.75 -14.44
C VAL A 122 15.84 4.26 -14.06
N ALA A 123 16.99 3.60 -13.90
CA ALA A 123 17.06 2.18 -13.54
C ALA A 123 16.45 1.92 -12.15
N ILE A 124 16.82 2.74 -11.16
CA ILE A 124 16.28 2.71 -9.80
C ILE A 124 14.76 2.96 -9.82
N ALA A 125 14.30 4.00 -10.54
CA ALA A 125 12.87 4.29 -10.65
C ALA A 125 12.08 3.13 -11.27
N GLN A 126 12.64 2.40 -12.25
CA GLN A 126 12.00 1.21 -12.81
C GLN A 126 11.89 0.07 -11.80
N LEU A 127 12.88 -0.12 -10.92
CA LEU A 127 12.82 -1.10 -9.84
C LEU A 127 11.72 -0.74 -8.83
N LEU A 128 11.62 0.54 -8.42
CA LEU A 128 10.52 1.02 -7.58
C LEU A 128 9.14 0.75 -8.22
N ARG A 129 9.03 0.98 -9.53
CA ARG A 129 7.79 0.71 -10.27
C ARG A 129 7.44 -0.78 -10.24
N LYS A 130 8.42 -1.67 -10.44
CA LYS A 130 8.21 -3.12 -10.33
C LYS A 130 7.71 -3.50 -8.93
N VAL A 131 8.31 -2.95 -7.88
CA VAL A 131 7.84 -3.17 -6.51
C VAL A 131 6.38 -2.70 -6.33
N GLN A 132 5.99 -1.52 -6.86
CA GLN A 132 4.59 -1.06 -6.78
C GLN A 132 3.60 -2.02 -7.46
N LEU A 133 3.97 -2.59 -8.62
CA LEU A 133 3.11 -3.53 -9.33
C LEU A 133 2.91 -4.82 -8.54
N GLU A 134 3.99 -5.38 -8.00
CA GLU A 134 3.93 -6.56 -7.15
C GLU A 134 3.18 -6.27 -5.84
N GLU A 135 3.36 -5.10 -5.23
CA GLU A 135 2.62 -4.71 -4.02
C GLU A 135 1.12 -4.54 -4.28
N LYS A 136 0.72 -4.10 -5.48
CA LYS A 136 -0.69 -4.10 -5.89
C LYS A 136 -1.23 -5.53 -5.96
N GLU A 137 -0.49 -6.47 -6.57
CA GLU A 137 -0.89 -7.87 -6.63
C GLU A 137 -0.98 -8.51 -5.24
N LYS A 138 0.02 -8.27 -4.38
CA LYS A 138 0.07 -8.73 -3.00
C LYS A 138 -1.12 -8.24 -2.18
N LEU A 139 -1.57 -6.99 -2.36
CA LEU A 139 -2.75 -6.47 -1.67
C LEU A 139 -4.03 -7.23 -2.07
N LEU A 140 -4.19 -7.50 -3.38
CA LEU A 140 -5.32 -8.26 -3.88
C LEU A 140 -5.29 -9.71 -3.38
N LEU A 141 -4.14 -10.37 -3.44
CA LEU A 141 -3.94 -11.73 -2.93
C LEU A 141 -4.16 -11.81 -1.42
N THR A 142 -3.68 -10.83 -0.66
CA THR A 142 -3.91 -10.74 0.80
C THR A 142 -5.41 -10.70 1.10
N SER A 143 -6.14 -9.83 0.39
CA SER A 143 -7.59 -9.70 0.55
C SER A 143 -8.30 -11.02 0.20
N ALA A 144 -7.94 -11.64 -0.92
CA ALA A 144 -8.49 -12.93 -1.34
C ALA A 144 -8.26 -14.05 -0.31
N VAL A 145 -7.04 -14.17 0.22
CA VAL A 145 -6.69 -15.14 1.26
C VAL A 145 -7.52 -14.91 2.53
N LEU A 146 -7.70 -13.66 2.95
CA LEU A 146 -8.48 -13.34 4.16
C LEU A 146 -9.95 -13.72 4.00
N ILE A 147 -10.57 -13.43 2.85
CA ILE A 147 -11.96 -13.81 2.58
C ILE A 147 -12.11 -15.32 2.53
N GLU A 148 -11.25 -16.04 1.82
CA GLU A 148 -11.37 -17.50 1.70
C GLU A 148 -11.17 -18.17 3.06
N LYS A 149 -10.28 -17.66 3.91
CA LYS A 149 -10.14 -18.11 5.30
C LYS A 149 -11.38 -17.82 6.14
N MET A 150 -12.04 -16.67 5.95
CA MET A 150 -13.31 -16.35 6.60
C MET A 150 -14.40 -17.34 6.18
N ARG A 151 -14.58 -17.54 4.86
CA ARG A 151 -15.55 -18.49 4.31
C ARG A 151 -15.33 -19.90 4.81
N LEU A 152 -14.08 -20.35 4.88
CA LEU A 152 -13.71 -21.65 5.44
C LEU A 152 -14.06 -21.73 6.93
N SER A 153 -13.75 -20.69 7.71
CA SER A 153 -14.11 -20.61 9.14
C SER A 153 -15.61 -20.72 9.35
N ASP A 154 -16.41 -20.08 8.50
CA ASP A 154 -17.87 -20.09 8.57
C ASP A 154 -18.45 -21.44 8.17
N ALA A 155 -17.97 -22.03 7.08
CA ALA A 155 -18.38 -23.37 6.64
C ALA A 155 -18.11 -24.44 7.71
N THR A 156 -16.96 -24.36 8.37
CA THR A 156 -16.57 -25.32 9.43
C THR A 156 -17.42 -25.19 10.70
N LYS A 157 -18.01 -24.02 10.96
CA LYS A 157 -18.83 -23.76 12.16
C LYS A 157 -20.31 -24.05 11.96
N GLN A 158 -20.73 -24.48 10.77
CA GLN A 158 -22.13 -24.84 10.54
C GLN A 158 -22.53 -26.09 11.34
N PRO A 159 -23.79 -26.20 11.79
CA PRO A 159 -24.26 -27.37 12.54
C PRO A 159 -24.08 -28.71 11.79
N GLU A 160 -24.18 -28.67 10.47
CA GLU A 160 -23.94 -29.79 9.55
C GLU A 160 -22.96 -29.32 8.46
N PRO A 161 -21.64 -29.44 8.70
CA PRO A 161 -20.64 -28.97 7.76
C PRO A 161 -20.61 -29.82 6.48
N ASP A 162 -20.66 -29.18 5.32
CA ASP A 162 -20.45 -29.84 4.04
C ASP A 162 -18.95 -30.07 3.79
N GLU A 163 -18.51 -31.31 3.96
CA GLU A 163 -17.12 -31.72 3.78
C GLU A 163 -16.58 -31.39 2.38
N SER A 164 -17.42 -31.44 1.35
CA SER A 164 -17.00 -31.14 -0.03
C SER A 164 -16.70 -29.65 -0.21
N THR A 165 -17.55 -28.78 0.35
CA THR A 165 -17.33 -27.34 0.37
C THR A 165 -16.09 -26.96 1.20
N ILE A 166 -15.90 -27.60 2.35
CA ILE A 166 -14.71 -27.39 3.20
C ILE A 166 -13.45 -27.75 2.44
N ALA A 167 -13.37 -28.95 1.85
CA ALA A 167 -12.20 -29.40 1.11
C ALA A 167 -11.88 -28.48 -0.09
N PHE A 168 -12.91 -27.96 -0.76
CA PHE A 168 -12.74 -26.98 -1.83
C PHE A 168 -12.13 -25.67 -1.32
N LEU A 169 -12.68 -25.11 -0.23
CA LEU A 169 -12.20 -23.86 0.37
C LEU A 169 -10.77 -24.01 0.93
N GLU A 170 -10.43 -25.15 1.54
CA GLU A 170 -9.06 -25.45 1.98
C GLU A 170 -8.07 -25.40 0.81
N ARG A 171 -8.42 -26.04 -0.31
CA ARG A 171 -7.59 -26.02 -1.53
C ARG A 171 -7.45 -24.63 -2.12
N SER A 172 -8.53 -23.85 -2.09
CA SER A 172 -8.55 -22.45 -2.53
C SER A 172 -7.60 -21.59 -1.67
N VAL A 173 -7.70 -21.69 -0.33
CA VAL A 173 -6.82 -21.00 0.61
C VAL A 173 -5.36 -21.39 0.38
N GLN A 174 -5.06 -22.68 0.20
CA GLN A 174 -3.70 -23.15 -0.08
C GLN A 174 -3.15 -22.54 -1.38
N THR A 175 -3.93 -22.58 -2.46
CA THR A 175 -3.54 -22.05 -3.77
C THR A 175 -3.27 -20.54 -3.71
N LEU A 176 -4.15 -19.77 -3.08
CA LEU A 176 -3.98 -18.33 -2.92
C LEU A 176 -2.80 -17.99 -2.00
N THR A 177 -2.58 -18.77 -0.94
CA THR A 177 -1.44 -18.58 -0.03
C THR A 177 -0.12 -18.85 -0.75
N ALA A 178 -0.06 -19.86 -1.62
CA ALA A 178 1.12 -20.12 -2.46
C ALA A 178 1.41 -18.93 -3.37
N LYS A 179 0.42 -18.47 -4.14
CA LYS A 179 0.56 -17.29 -5.02
C LYS A 179 0.98 -16.03 -4.24
N HIS A 180 0.38 -15.81 -3.07
CA HIS A 180 0.75 -14.70 -2.20
C HIS A 180 2.21 -14.80 -1.76
N THR A 181 2.68 -15.99 -1.40
CA THR A 181 4.07 -16.24 -1.00
C THR A 181 5.02 -15.98 -2.16
N ASP A 182 4.69 -16.47 -3.37
CA ASP A 182 5.48 -16.22 -4.58
C ASP A 182 5.59 -14.72 -4.89
N CYS A 183 4.51 -13.97 -4.73
CA CYS A 183 4.53 -12.51 -4.91
C CYS A 183 5.44 -11.82 -3.88
N VAL A 184 5.44 -12.25 -2.61
CA VAL A 184 6.37 -11.75 -1.59
C VAL A 184 7.83 -12.05 -1.97
N VAL A 185 8.11 -13.24 -2.51
CA VAL A 185 9.46 -13.59 -2.99
C VAL A 185 9.90 -12.66 -4.11
N ARG A 186 9.06 -12.43 -5.13
CA ARG A 186 9.36 -11.49 -6.22
C ARG A 186 9.62 -10.07 -5.73
N ILE A 187 8.85 -9.59 -4.74
CA ILE A 187 9.11 -8.27 -4.13
C ILE A 187 10.51 -8.23 -3.51
N ASN A 188 10.89 -9.26 -2.77
CA ASN A 188 12.20 -9.31 -2.12
C ASN A 188 13.34 -9.37 -3.15
N GLU A 189 13.20 -10.14 -4.22
CA GLU A 189 14.16 -10.18 -5.33
C GLU A 189 14.36 -8.77 -5.94
N VAL A 190 13.28 -8.05 -6.23
CA VAL A 190 13.39 -6.68 -6.77
C VAL A 190 13.99 -5.70 -5.75
N LEU A 191 13.74 -5.89 -4.45
CA LEU A 191 14.36 -5.08 -3.38
C LEU A 191 15.86 -5.37 -3.22
N GLU A 192 16.30 -6.60 -3.49
CA GLU A 192 17.73 -6.95 -3.54
C GLU A 192 18.40 -6.31 -4.75
N ASP A 193 17.78 -6.38 -5.93
CA ASP A 193 18.24 -5.67 -7.13
C ASP A 193 18.36 -4.17 -6.87
N LEU A 194 17.36 -3.57 -6.21
CA LEU A 194 17.36 -2.15 -5.85
C LEU A 194 18.52 -1.81 -4.91
N ARG A 195 18.81 -2.66 -3.93
CA ARG A 195 19.93 -2.46 -3.01
C ARG A 195 21.27 -2.49 -3.75
N ALA A 196 21.42 -3.40 -4.72
CA ALA A 196 22.61 -3.48 -5.54
C ALA A 196 22.77 -2.23 -6.43
N GLU A 197 21.70 -1.85 -7.13
CA GLU A 197 21.70 -0.69 -8.03
C GLU A 197 21.93 0.64 -7.28
N SER A 198 21.41 0.77 -6.06
CA SER A 198 21.55 1.98 -5.25
C SER A 198 22.86 2.08 -4.47
N ALA A 199 23.72 1.04 -4.49
CA ALA A 199 24.98 1.03 -3.75
C ALA A 199 25.97 2.11 -4.24
N ASP A 200 25.89 2.48 -5.51
CA ASP A 200 26.77 3.45 -6.17
C ASP A 200 26.24 4.89 -6.11
N LEU A 201 25.11 5.14 -5.42
CA LEU A 201 24.63 6.50 -5.21
C LEU A 201 25.59 7.24 -4.27
N GLU A 202 26.36 8.17 -4.82
CA GLU A 202 27.29 9.00 -4.06
C GLU A 202 26.55 9.88 -3.03
N ASP A 203 27.15 10.03 -1.85
CA ASP A 203 26.78 11.05 -0.87
C ASP A 203 27.24 12.40 -1.39
N ALA A 204 26.30 13.20 -1.90
CA ALA A 204 26.54 14.59 -2.28
C ALA A 204 26.83 15.46 -1.04
#